data_AF-M9ZA16-F1
#
_entry.id   AF-M9ZA16-F1
#
_cell.length_a   1.000
_cell.length_b   1.000
_cell.length_c   1.000
_cell.angle_alpha   90.00
_cell.angle_beta   90.00
_cell.angle_gamma   90.00
#
_symmetry.space_group_name_H-M   'P 1'
#
loop_
_entity.id
_entity.type
_entity.pdbx_description
1 polymer ?
#
loop_
_entity_poly.entity_id
_entity_poly.type
_entity_poly.pdbx_seq_one_letter_code
_entity_poly.pdbx_strand_id
1 'polypeptide(L)'
;SKGPGITERERREIIENAEKEKSPEQNLFEKYLERRGQSNFLAKLYLARHLAIICLSSIPISYLSAYYARQRQNEFTCALGEPPDISSYAELKLRVNCKLPAVQLQRIMAAVDIALLCTMNLIILLNLLHLFVVRKS
;
A
#
# COMPACT_ATOMS: atom_id res chain seq x y z
N SER A 1 20.84 26.94 -46.45
CA SER A 1 19.76 27.88 -46.09
C SER A 1 20.26 28.69 -44.90
N LYS A 2 20.65 29.96 -45.13
CA LYS A 2 21.25 30.85 -44.11
C LYS A 2 20.11 31.36 -43.22
N GLY A 3 20.11 30.95 -41.94
CA GLY A 3 19.20 31.51 -40.94
C GLY A 3 19.45 33.01 -40.74
N PRO A 4 18.43 33.80 -40.38
CA PRO A 4 18.57 35.24 -40.22
C PRO A 4 19.47 35.53 -39.02
N GLY A 5 20.51 36.33 -39.24
CA GLY A 5 21.44 36.80 -38.21
C GLY A 5 20.77 37.84 -37.33
N ILE A 6 19.95 37.38 -36.39
CA ILE A 6 19.41 38.19 -35.30
C ILE A 6 20.58 38.77 -34.49
N THR A 7 20.58 40.09 -34.33
CA THR A 7 21.61 40.77 -33.52
C THR A 7 21.39 40.50 -32.03
N GLU A 8 22.46 40.47 -31.24
CA GLU A 8 22.39 40.19 -29.78
C GLU A 8 21.47 41.16 -29.01
N ARG A 9 21.26 42.38 -29.52
CA ARG A 9 20.30 43.34 -28.96
C ARG A 9 18.86 42.93 -29.23
N GLU A 10 18.56 42.56 -30.46
CA GLU A 10 17.23 42.11 -30.87
C GLU A 10 16.84 40.81 -30.16
N ARG A 11 17.80 39.90 -29.94
CA ARG A 11 17.60 38.69 -29.15
C ARG A 11 17.29 38.99 -27.67
N ARG A 12 17.91 40.02 -27.07
CA ARG A 12 17.59 40.46 -25.70
C ARG A 12 16.25 41.17 -25.62
N GLU A 13 15.90 41.99 -26.60
CA GLU A 13 14.60 42.66 -26.66
C GLU A 13 13.45 41.66 -26.84
N ILE A 14 13.65 40.59 -27.60
CA ILE A 14 12.66 39.50 -27.72
C ILE A 14 12.48 38.76 -26.39
N ILE A 15 13.57 38.51 -25.64
CA ILE A 15 13.49 37.87 -24.32
C ILE A 15 12.83 38.80 -23.30
N GLU A 16 13.20 40.09 -23.27
CA GLU A 16 12.63 41.09 -22.36
C GLU A 16 11.13 41.34 -22.65
N ASN A 17 10.74 41.38 -23.93
CA ASN A 17 9.34 41.49 -24.30
C ASN A 17 8.56 40.21 -23.97
N ALA A 18 9.15 39.03 -24.17
CA ALA A 18 8.52 37.76 -23.77
C ALA A 18 8.36 37.63 -22.24
N GLU A 19 9.31 38.18 -21.45
CA GLU A 19 9.19 38.27 -19.99
C GLU A 19 8.13 39.28 -19.55
N LYS A 20 7.94 40.38 -20.29
CA LYS A 20 6.85 41.36 -20.09
C LYS A 20 5.48 40.84 -20.49
N GLU A 21 5.40 40.01 -21.53
CA GLU A 21 4.15 39.37 -22.00
C GLU A 21 3.68 38.26 -21.05
N LYS A 22 4.59 37.71 -20.23
CA LYS A 22 4.24 36.77 -19.17
C LYS A 22 3.51 37.51 -18.06
N SER A 23 2.19 37.38 -18.05
CA SER A 23 1.29 38.00 -17.07
C SER A 23 1.87 37.95 -15.64
N PRO A 24 1.80 39.05 -14.86
CA PRO A 24 2.40 39.12 -13.53
C PRO A 24 1.91 38.00 -12.60
N GLU A 25 0.71 37.48 -12.84
CA GLU A 25 0.17 36.30 -12.15
C GLU A 25 0.91 35.01 -12.50
N GLN A 26 1.21 34.73 -13.77
CA GLN A 26 2.00 33.56 -14.17
C GLN A 26 3.40 33.59 -13.56
N ASN A 27 4.04 34.76 -13.49
CA ASN A 27 5.35 34.93 -12.87
C ASN A 27 5.35 34.64 -11.36
N LEU A 28 4.25 34.94 -10.67
CA LEU A 28 4.05 34.60 -9.26
C LEU A 28 3.84 33.10 -9.04
N PHE A 29 3.04 32.45 -9.89
CA PHE A 29 2.84 30.99 -9.85
C PHE A 29 4.15 30.23 -10.08
N GLU A 30 4.96 30.67 -11.04
CA GLU A 30 6.22 30.02 -11.37
C GLU A 30 7.25 30.17 -10.23
N LYS A 31 7.41 31.38 -9.67
CA LYS A 31 8.22 31.62 -8.46
C LYS A 31 7.73 30.84 -7.23
N TYR A 32 6.42 30.61 -7.12
CA TYR A 32 5.83 29.81 -6.06
C TYR A 32 6.12 28.32 -6.23
N LEU A 33 5.99 27.81 -7.46
CA LEU A 33 6.31 26.41 -7.82
C LEU A 33 7.79 26.12 -7.63
N GLU A 34 8.68 27.06 -7.95
CA GLU A 34 10.13 26.93 -7.79
C GLU A 34 10.53 26.85 -6.30
N ARG A 35 9.95 27.72 -5.45
CA ARG A 35 10.13 27.66 -3.98
C ARG A 35 9.58 26.37 -3.35
N ARG A 36 8.41 25.90 -3.80
CA ARG A 36 7.85 24.62 -3.35
C ARG A 36 8.60 23.41 -3.93
N GLY A 37 9.18 23.53 -5.11
CA GLY A 37 9.99 22.50 -5.78
C GLY A 37 11.27 22.17 -5.01
N GLN A 38 11.90 23.17 -4.38
CA GLN A 38 13.09 22.96 -3.54
C GLN A 38 12.79 22.18 -2.24
N SER A 39 11.59 22.34 -1.68
CA SER A 39 11.19 21.65 -0.46
C SER A 39 10.47 20.34 -0.79
N ASN A 40 11.23 19.24 -0.84
CA ASN A 40 10.70 17.87 -1.00
C ASN A 40 9.83 17.38 0.19
N PHE A 41 9.28 18.29 1.01
CA PHE A 41 8.51 17.97 2.21
C PHE A 41 7.22 17.21 1.88
N LEU A 42 6.46 17.68 0.89
CA LEU A 42 5.21 17.01 0.47
C LEU A 42 5.48 15.59 -0.06
N ALA A 43 6.56 15.43 -0.83
CA ALA A 43 6.98 14.13 -1.37
C ALA A 43 7.44 13.19 -0.25
N LYS A 44 8.20 13.68 0.73
CA LYS A 44 8.61 12.91 1.91
C LYS A 44 7.41 12.48 2.76
N LEU A 45 6.45 13.37 2.99
CA LEU A 45 5.23 13.06 3.73
C LEU A 45 4.37 12.03 2.99
N TYR A 46 4.21 12.18 1.68
CA TYR A 46 3.52 11.20 0.83
C TYR A 46 4.18 9.83 0.90
N LEU A 47 5.51 9.77 0.76
CA LEU A 47 6.30 8.55 0.84
C LEU A 47 6.17 7.89 2.22
N ALA A 48 6.33 8.66 3.30
CA ALA A 48 6.21 8.17 4.67
C ALA A 48 4.82 7.58 4.94
N ARG A 49 3.75 8.26 4.48
CA ARG A 49 2.38 7.76 4.62
C ARG A 49 2.17 6.45 3.88
N HIS A 50 2.66 6.33 2.63
CA HIS A 50 2.45 5.13 1.82
C HIS A 50 3.31 3.95 2.32
N LEU A 51 4.52 4.22 2.80
CA LEU A 51 5.33 3.23 3.51
C LEU A 51 4.64 2.74 4.78
N ALA A 52 4.07 3.64 5.57
CA ALA A 52 3.32 3.26 6.78
C ALA A 52 2.11 2.36 6.44
N ILE A 53 1.38 2.65 5.36
CA ILE A 53 0.25 1.83 4.89
C ILE A 53 0.73 0.42 4.50
N ILE A 54 1.84 0.31 3.76
CA ILE A 54 2.42 -0.99 3.39
C ILE A 54 2.87 -1.76 4.64
N CYS A 55 3.55 -1.11 5.58
CA CYS A 55 4.00 -1.75 6.81
C CYS A 55 2.82 -2.23 7.67
N LEU A 56 1.80 -1.40 7.85
CA LEU A 56 0.62 -1.75 8.67
C LEU A 56 -0.21 -2.86 8.01
N SER A 57 -0.30 -2.89 6.68
CA SER A 57 -1.03 -3.94 5.96
C SER A 57 -0.29 -5.28 5.94
N SER A 58 1.01 -5.33 6.23
CA SER A 58 1.74 -6.59 6.39
C SER A 58 1.22 -7.45 7.56
N ILE A 59 0.67 -6.80 8.59
CA ILE A 59 0.12 -7.46 9.80
C ILE A 59 -1.11 -8.32 9.46
N PRO A 60 -2.20 -7.77 8.88
CA PRO A 60 -3.36 -8.59 8.51
C PRO A 60 -3.04 -9.62 7.43
N ILE A 61 -2.16 -9.31 6.46
CA ILE A 61 -1.74 -10.29 5.45
C ILE A 61 -1.06 -11.49 6.11
N SER A 62 -0.13 -11.24 7.03
CA SER A 62 0.58 -12.31 7.75
C SER A 62 -0.36 -13.13 8.61
N TYR A 63 -1.28 -12.47 9.33
CA TYR A 63 -2.30 -13.14 10.14
C TYR A 63 -3.21 -14.02 9.30
N LEU A 64 -3.79 -13.48 8.22
CA LEU A 64 -4.70 -14.22 7.35
C LEU A 64 -3.98 -15.36 6.62
N SER A 65 -2.70 -15.18 6.26
CA SER A 65 -1.89 -16.24 5.64
C SER A 65 -1.63 -17.38 6.61
N ALA A 66 -1.27 -17.07 7.86
CA ALA A 66 -1.09 -18.06 8.91
C ALA A 66 -2.41 -18.79 9.25
N TYR A 67 -3.51 -18.03 9.32
CA TYR A 67 -4.87 -18.56 9.51
C TYR A 67 -5.23 -19.53 8.37
N TYR A 68 -5.04 -19.13 7.12
CA TYR A 68 -5.34 -19.94 5.95
C TYR A 68 -4.52 -21.23 5.92
N ALA A 69 -3.24 -21.17 6.30
CA ALA A 69 -2.35 -22.33 6.35
C ALA A 69 -2.72 -23.32 7.47
N ARG A 70 -3.13 -22.82 8.64
CA ARG A 70 -3.38 -23.64 9.83
C ARG A 70 -4.75 -24.31 9.82
N GLN A 71 -5.74 -23.70 9.18
CA GLN A 71 -7.14 -24.13 9.22
C GLN A 71 -7.55 -25.05 8.07
N ARG A 72 -6.67 -26.01 7.74
CA ARG A 72 -6.91 -26.98 6.66
C ARG A 72 -7.89 -28.09 7.06
N GLN A 73 -8.05 -28.33 8.36
CA GLN A 73 -8.95 -29.34 8.92
C GLN A 73 -10.12 -28.64 9.64
N ASN A 74 -11.35 -28.95 9.23
CA ASN A 74 -12.56 -28.37 9.84
C ASN A 74 -13.15 -29.29 10.92
N GLU A 75 -12.55 -30.46 11.09
CA GLU A 75 -12.99 -31.53 11.97
C GLU A 75 -11.84 -31.84 12.93
N PHE A 76 -12.17 -31.89 14.22
CA PHE A 76 -11.21 -32.20 15.26
C PHE A 76 -11.88 -33.09 16.30
N THR A 77 -11.09 -33.99 16.88
CA THR A 77 -11.57 -34.88 17.93
C THR A 77 -11.37 -34.20 19.27
N CYS A 78 -12.47 -33.91 19.96
CA CYS A 78 -12.47 -33.35 21.31
C CYS A 78 -12.54 -34.51 22.31
N ALA A 79 -11.61 -34.57 23.26
CA ALA A 79 -11.72 -35.46 24.40
C ALA A 79 -12.54 -34.75 25.48
N LEU A 80 -13.73 -35.27 25.78
CA LEU A 80 -14.47 -34.86 26.98
C LEU A 80 -13.69 -35.47 28.16
N GLY A 81 -13.06 -34.60 28.96
CA GLY A 81 -12.10 -34.97 30.00
C GLY A 81 -12.72 -35.57 31.27
N GLU A 82 -11.82 -36.08 32.13
CA GLU A 82 -11.95 -36.93 33.33
C GLU A 82 -13.34 -37.08 33.98
N PRO A 83 -13.73 -38.32 34.35
CA PRO A 83 -14.95 -38.54 35.10
C PRO A 83 -14.99 -37.77 36.44
N PRO A 84 -16.18 -37.34 36.89
CA PRO A 84 -16.33 -36.52 38.09
C PRO A 84 -15.99 -37.25 39.39
N ASP A 85 -15.85 -38.59 39.37
CA ASP A 85 -15.72 -39.39 40.59
C ASP A 85 -14.69 -40.52 40.45
N ILE A 86 -13.96 -40.74 41.55
CA ILE A 86 -12.93 -41.77 41.79
C ILE A 86 -13.47 -43.22 41.66
N SER A 87 -14.79 -43.37 41.44
CA SER A 87 -15.50 -44.64 41.31
C SER A 87 -15.90 -44.99 39.87
N SER A 88 -15.68 -44.12 38.89
CA SER A 88 -16.11 -44.39 37.52
C SER A 88 -15.00 -45.03 36.67
N TYR A 89 -15.42 -46.00 35.87
CA TYR A 89 -14.64 -46.86 34.99
C TYR A 89 -13.68 -46.07 34.07
N ALA A 90 -12.44 -46.55 33.94
CA ALA A 90 -11.38 -45.96 33.11
C ALA A 90 -11.71 -45.85 31.59
N GLU A 91 -12.85 -46.39 31.15
CA GLU A 91 -13.32 -46.37 29.76
C GLU A 91 -14.08 -45.11 29.35
N LEU A 92 -14.40 -44.18 30.27
CA LEU A 92 -15.14 -42.97 29.92
C LEU A 92 -14.27 -41.85 29.29
N LYS A 93 -13.19 -42.19 28.57
CA LYS A 93 -12.49 -41.25 27.68
C LYS A 93 -13.28 -41.11 26.37
N LEU A 94 -14.42 -40.44 26.45
CA LEU A 94 -15.34 -40.25 25.33
C LEU A 94 -14.76 -39.19 24.38
N ARG A 95 -14.25 -39.65 23.24
CA ARG A 95 -13.75 -38.80 22.15
C ARG A 95 -14.89 -38.53 21.17
N VAL A 96 -15.29 -37.28 21.02
CA VAL A 96 -16.33 -36.86 20.07
C VAL A 96 -15.71 -36.10 18.90
N ASN A 97 -16.23 -36.32 17.70
CA ASN A 97 -15.82 -35.56 16.52
C ASN A 97 -16.64 -34.27 16.45
N CYS A 98 -15.97 -33.13 16.52
CA CYS A 98 -16.57 -31.82 16.41
C CYS A 98 -16.20 -31.21 15.06
N LYS A 99 -17.16 -30.51 14.44
CA LYS A 99 -16.98 -29.80 13.17
C LYS A 99 -17.25 -28.32 13.37
N LEU A 100 -16.34 -27.45 12.93
CA LEU A 100 -16.63 -26.02 12.85
C LEU A 100 -17.33 -25.74 11.50
N PRO A 101 -18.62 -25.37 11.49
CA PRO A 101 -19.38 -25.24 10.24
C PRO A 101 -18.95 -24.02 9.40
N ALA A 102 -18.39 -22.97 10.01
CA ALA A 102 -18.10 -21.70 9.34
C ALA A 102 -16.71 -21.59 8.69
N VAL A 103 -15.83 -22.60 8.85
CA VAL A 103 -14.42 -22.50 8.42
C VAL A 103 -14.27 -22.36 6.91
N GLN A 104 -15.18 -22.98 6.14
CA GLN A 104 -15.16 -22.88 4.68
C GLN A 104 -15.42 -21.44 4.20
N LEU A 105 -16.40 -20.77 4.78
CA LEU A 105 -16.69 -19.37 4.47
C LEU A 105 -15.54 -18.46 4.91
N GLN A 106 -15.00 -18.69 6.11
CA GLN A 106 -13.86 -17.91 6.64
C GLN A 106 -12.60 -18.08 5.79
N ARG A 107 -12.36 -19.26 5.20
CA ARG A 107 -11.26 -19.47 4.25
C ARG A 107 -11.44 -18.69 2.94
N ILE A 108 -12.65 -18.64 2.41
CA ILE A 108 -12.95 -17.88 1.19
C ILE A 108 -12.74 -16.39 1.47
N MET A 109 -13.30 -15.88 2.56
CA MET A 109 -13.11 -14.48 2.97
C MET A 109 -11.63 -14.16 3.18
N ALA A 110 -10.88 -15.01 3.89
CA ALA A 110 -9.46 -14.83 4.09
C ALA A 110 -8.66 -14.80 2.77
N ALA A 111 -8.99 -15.67 1.81
CA ALA A 111 -8.32 -15.69 0.51
C ALA A 111 -8.61 -14.42 -0.31
N VAL A 112 -9.86 -13.95 -0.30
CA VAL A 112 -10.28 -12.70 -0.96
C VAL A 112 -9.58 -11.50 -0.32
N ASP A 113 -9.56 -11.43 1.01
CA ASP A 113 -8.92 -10.34 1.74
C ASP A 113 -7.41 -10.31 1.50
N ILE A 114 -6.74 -11.47 1.51
CA ILE A 114 -5.32 -11.56 1.15
C ILE A 114 -5.08 -11.05 -0.27
N ALA A 115 -5.85 -11.51 -1.25
CA ALA A 115 -5.69 -11.09 -2.64
C ALA A 115 -5.89 -9.58 -2.81
N LEU A 116 -6.91 -9.02 -2.15
CA LEU A 116 -7.22 -7.60 -2.23
C LEU A 116 -6.14 -6.75 -1.55
N LEU A 117 -5.71 -7.12 -0.33
CA LEU A 117 -4.64 -6.44 0.39
C LEU A 117 -3.31 -6.50 -0.38
N CYS A 118 -2.97 -7.64 -0.97
CA CYS A 118 -1.78 -7.78 -1.82
C CYS A 118 -1.87 -6.90 -3.07
N THR A 119 -3.02 -6.88 -3.76
CA THR A 119 -3.21 -6.08 -4.96
C THR A 119 -3.10 -4.58 -4.68
N MET A 120 -3.73 -4.11 -3.59
CA MET A 120 -3.65 -2.70 -3.18
C MET A 120 -2.21 -2.30 -2.83
N ASN A 121 -1.49 -3.16 -2.10
CA ASN A 121 -0.08 -2.91 -1.78
C ASN A 121 0.81 -2.89 -3.02
N LEU A 122 0.56 -3.76 -4.00
CA LEU A 122 1.28 -3.77 -5.27
C LEU A 122 1.06 -2.46 -6.04
N ILE A 123 -0.19 -1.98 -6.11
CA ILE A 123 -0.54 -0.71 -6.77
C ILE A 123 0.17 0.46 -6.08
N ILE A 124 0.18 0.49 -4.74
CA ILE A 124 0.88 1.53 -3.99
C ILE A 124 2.39 1.48 -4.28
N LEU A 125 2.99 0.28 -4.31
CA LEU A 125 4.40 0.11 -4.61
C LEU A 125 4.75 0.60 -6.02
N LEU A 126 3.95 0.26 -7.02
CA LEU A 126 4.13 0.73 -8.40
C LEU A 126 4.03 2.26 -8.50
N ASN A 127 3.06 2.86 -7.80
CA ASN A 127 2.92 4.32 -7.75
C ASN A 127 4.16 4.98 -7.10
N LEU A 128 4.66 4.41 -6.01
CA LEU A 128 5.89 4.90 -5.36
C LEU A 128 7.11 4.77 -6.27
N LEU A 129 7.26 3.62 -6.96
CA LEU A 129 8.34 3.40 -7.92
C LEU A 129 8.27 4.41 -9.07
N HIS A 130 7.09 4.61 -9.67
CA HIS A 130 6.89 5.58 -10.73
C HIS A 130 7.29 7.00 -10.27
N LEU A 131 6.84 7.41 -9.07
CA LEU A 131 7.16 8.72 -8.52
C LEU A 131 8.65 8.88 -8.20
N PHE A 132 9.33 7.80 -7.82
CA PHE A 132 10.77 7.80 -7.58
C PHE A 132 11.59 7.85 -8.89
N VAL A 133 11.17 7.11 -9.91
CA VAL A 133 11.84 7.06 -11.23
C VAL A 133 11.67 8.38 -11.97
N VAL A 134 10.45 8.91 -12.07
CA VAL A 134 10.15 10.14 -12.82
C VAL A 134 10.73 11.40 -12.16
N ARG A 135 10.84 11.42 -10.82
CA ARG A 135 11.26 12.63 -10.09
C ARG A 135 12.75 12.66 -9.75
N LYS A 136 13.48 11.56 -9.95
CA LYS A 136 14.94 11.48 -9.74
C LYS A 136 15.74 11.50 -11.05
N SER A 137 15.06 11.50 -12.21
CA SER A 137 15.63 11.87 -13.52
C SER A 137 15.39 13.34 -13.80
#